data_AF-A0A645ED40-F1
#
_entry.id   AF-A0A645ED40-F1
#
_cell.length_a   1.000
_cell.length_b   1.000
_cell.length_c   1.000
_cell.angle_alpha   90.00
_cell.angle_beta   90.00
_cell.angle_gamma   90.00
#
_symmetry.space_group_name_H-M   'P 1'
#
loop_
_entity.id
_entity.type
_entity.pdbx_description
1 polymer ?
#
loop_
_entity_poly.entity_id
_entity_poly.type
_entity_poly.pdbx_seq_one_letter_code
_entity_poly.pdbx_strand_id
1 'polypeptide(L)' 'MKEAVEASYNLAESGDVVLLSPACASWDMYKSFEVRGRDFKDNVNNLK' A
#
# COMPACT_ATOMS: atom_id res chain seq x y z
N MET A 1 2.10 6.27 -0.89
CA MET A 1 1.96 4.80 -0.90
C MET A 1 3.30 4.09 -0.89
N LYS A 2 4.20 4.40 -1.83
CA LYS A 2 5.54 3.83 -1.93
C LYS A 2 6.25 3.63 -0.58
N GLU A 3 6.43 4.71 0.18
CA GLU A 3 7.11 4.67 1.49
C GLU A 3 6.45 3.69 2.47
N ALA A 4 5.11 3.64 2.52
CA ALA A 4 4.39 2.73 3.40
C ALA A 4 4.58 1.27 2.99
N VAL A 5 4.60 0.98 1.68
CA VAL A 5 4.85 -0.37 1.15
C VAL A 5 6.29 -0.79 1.42
N GLU A 6 7.28 0.07 1.14
CA GLU A 6 8.69 -0.22 1.41
C GLU A 6 8.97 -0.44 2.91
N ALA A 7 8.42 0.42 3.77
CA ALA A 7 8.54 0.26 5.22
C ALA A 7 7.89 -1.05 5.69
N SER A 8 6.70 -1.37 5.20
CA SER A 8 6.01 -2.61 5.57
C SER A 8 6.77 -3.85 5.09
N TYR A 9 7.34 -3.82 3.88
CA TYR A 9 8.16 -4.92 3.35
C TYR A 9 9.42 -5.16 4.17
N ASN A 10 10.12 -4.08 4.57
CA ASN A 10 11.34 -4.19 5.37
C ASN A 10 11.09 -4.67 6.82
N LEU A 11 9.86 -4.51 7.33
CA LEU A 11 9.47 -4.91 8.68
C LEU A 11 8.81 -6.30 8.73
N ALA A 12 8.22 -6.75 7.63
CA ALA A 12 7.51 -8.02 7.57
C ALA A 12 8.48 -9.21 7.47
N GLU A 13 8.11 -10.32 8.11
CA GLU A 13 8.83 -11.59 8.01
C GLU A 13 8.05 -12.62 7.18
N SER A 14 8.70 -13.74 6.87
CA SER A 14 8.06 -14.83 6.16
C SER A 14 6.88 -15.39 6.96
N GLY A 15 5.69 -15.33 6.37
CA GLY A 15 4.43 -15.75 7.01
C GLY A 15 3.54 -14.58 7.45
N ASP A 16 4.04 -13.35 7.45
CA ASP A 16 3.25 -12.16 7.76
C ASP A 16 2.33 -11.74 6.61
N VAL A 17 1.32 -10.94 6.95
CA VAL A 17 0.37 -10.35 6.00
C VAL A 17 0.39 -8.83 6.11
N VAL A 18 0.66 -8.15 5.00
CA VAL A 18 0.55 -6.69 4.88
C VAL A 18 -0.79 -6.34 4.24
N LEU A 19 -1.64 -5.59 4.96
CA LEU A 19 -2.98 -5.22 4.52
C LEU A 19 -3.12 -3.70 4.34
N LEU A 20 -3.58 -3.27 3.16
CA LEU A 20 -4.06 -1.91 2.97
C LEU A 20 -5.51 -1.76 3.49
N SER A 21 -5.67 -1.27 4.72
CA SER A 21 -6.98 -0.96 5.32
C SER A 21 -7.00 0.43 5.97
N PRO A 22 -7.09 1.52 5.18
CA PRO A 22 -6.86 2.89 5.66
C PRO A 22 -7.98 3.49 6.52
N ALA A 23 -9.16 2.85 6.61
CA ALA A 23 -10.34 3.31 7.36
C ALA A 23 -10.84 4.74 7.04
N CYS A 24 -10.33 5.38 5.98
CA CYS A 24 -10.63 6.75 5.59
C CYS A 24 -10.92 6.88 4.07
N ALA A 25 -11.62 7.95 3.70
CA ALA A 25 -11.77 8.36 2.30
C ALA A 25 -10.40 8.69 1.69
N SER A 26 -10.25 8.52 0.39
CA SER A 26 -8.97 8.71 -0.31
C SER A 26 -8.76 10.11 -0.88
N TRP A 27 -9.74 11.01 -0.72
CA TRP A 27 -9.84 12.27 -1.48
C TRP A 27 -8.81 13.34 -1.11
N ASP A 28 -8.09 13.14 -0.02
CA ASP A 28 -6.97 13.97 0.40
C ASP A 28 -5.79 13.88 -0.58
N MET A 29 -5.48 12.67 -1.04
CA MET A 29 -4.31 12.38 -1.88
C MET A 29 -4.66 11.75 -3.23
N TYR A 30 -5.88 11.23 -3.40
CA TYR A 30 -6.28 10.43 -4.55
C TYR A 30 -7.69 10.79 -5.05
N LYS A 31 -7.89 10.74 -6.37
CA LYS A 31 -9.21 10.99 -7.00
C LYS A 31 -10.28 9.99 -6.57
N SER A 32 -9.90 8.74 -6.29
CA SER A 32 -10.82 7.69 -5.82
C SER A 32 -10.06 6.59 -5.08
N PHE A 33 -10.79 5.73 -4.36
CA PHE A 33 -10.17 4.65 -3.59
C PHE A 33 -9.54 3.59 -4.51
N GLU A 34 -10.05 3.41 -5.73
CA GLU A 34 -9.50 2.51 -6.74
C GLU A 34 -8.12 2.98 -7.21
N VAL A 35 -7.91 4.30 -7.33
CA VAL A 35 -6.58 4.86 -7.66
C VAL A 35 -5.60 4.57 -6.53
N ARG A 36 -5.99 4.77 -5.27
CA ARG A 36 -5.17 4.44 -4.10
C ARG A 36 -4.83 2.94 -4.03
N GLY A 37 -5.81 2.08 -4.30
CA GLY A 37 -5.61 0.63 -4.33
C GLY A 37 -4.74 0.15 -5.49
N ARG A 38 -4.81 0.82 -6.65
CA ARG A 38 -3.91 0.53 -7.78
C ARG A 38 -2.47 0.93 -7.45
N ASP A 39 -2.27 2.12 -6.89
CA ASP A 39 -0.96 2.59 -6.42
C ASP A 39 -0.34 1.59 -5.43
N PHE A 40 -1.13 1.06 -4.48
CA PHE A 40 -0.64 0.00 -3.58
C PHE A 40 -0.18 -1.26 -4.32
N LYS A 41 -1.01 -1.80 -5.22
CA LYS A 41 -0.65 -2.99 -6.01
C LYS A 41 0.59 -2.77 -6.87
N ASP A 42 0.70 -1.61 -7.50
CA ASP A 42 1.83 -1.27 -8.35
C ASP A 42 3.13 -1.20 -7.53
N ASN A 43 3.10 -0.60 -6.33
CA ASN A 43 4.27 -0.59 -5.45
C ASN A 43 4.62 -1.99 -4.94
N VAL A 44 3.64 -2.81 -4.56
CA VAL A 44 3.87 -4.20 -4.11
C VAL A 44 4.49 -5.05 -5.22
N ASN A 45 3.98 -4.95 -6.46
CA ASN A 45 4.51 -5.69 -7.61
C ASN A 45 5.93 -5.27 -8.02
N ASN A 46 6.37 -4.07 -7.59
CA ASN A 46 7.69 -3.52 -7.89
C ASN A 46 8.71 -3.73 -6.75
N LEU A 47 8.33 -4.42 -5.66
CA LEU A 47 9.26 -4.82 -4.60
C LEU A 47 10.33 -5.78 -5.17
N LYS A 48 11.55 -5.66 -4.65
CA LYS A 48 12.72 -6.47 -5.05
C LYS A 48 13.18 -7.39 -3.93
#